data_AF-A0A2X1KVT3-F1
#
_entry.id   AF-A0A2X1KVT3-F1
#
_cell.length_a   1.000
_cell.length_b   1.000
_cell.length_c   1.000
_cell.angle_alpha   90.00
_cell.angle_beta   90.00
_cell.angle_gamma   90.00
#
_symmetry.space_group_name_H-M   'P 1'
#
loop_
_entity.id
_entity.type
_entity.pdbx_description
1 polymer ?
#
loop_
_entity_poly.entity_id
_entity_poly.type
_entity_poly.pdbx_seq_one_letter_code
_entity_poly.pdbx_strand_id
1 'polypeptide(L)'
;MLSETGWEKLLPVCDGAMLDLKAWGSECHQQLTGRDNQQIKRSICLLAERGKLAELRLLVIPGQVDYLQHIEELAAFIKGLGDVPVRLNAFHAHRRVWRGAKLGERHAGRR
;
A
#
# COMPACT_ATOMS: atom_id res chain seq x y z
N MET A 1 7.18 -9.15 -4.39
CA MET A 1 7.80 -7.84 -4.61
C MET A 1 9.21 -8.10 -5.13
N LEU A 2 9.79 -7.20 -5.92
CA LEU A 2 11.18 -7.36 -6.38
C LEU A 2 12.17 -7.30 -5.20
N SER A 3 13.27 -8.04 -5.31
CA SER A 3 14.45 -7.86 -4.45
C SER A 3 15.20 -6.59 -4.85
N GLU A 4 16.14 -6.15 -4.01
CA GLU A 4 17.05 -5.04 -4.33
C GLU A 4 17.83 -5.31 -5.62
N THR A 5 18.38 -6.52 -5.77
CA THR A 5 19.03 -6.97 -7.02
C THR A 5 18.11 -6.97 -8.24
N GLY A 6 16.80 -7.14 -8.03
CA GLY A 6 15.80 -6.98 -9.09
C GLY A 6 15.65 -5.53 -9.51
N TRP A 7 15.63 -4.61 -8.55
CA TRP A 7 15.60 -3.17 -8.82
C TRP A 7 16.89 -2.69 -9.48
N GLU A 8 18.06 -3.13 -9.04
CA GLU A 8 19.35 -2.76 -9.64
C GLU A 8 19.42 -3.06 -11.15
N LYS A 9 18.77 -4.13 -11.59
CA LYS A 9 18.68 -4.49 -13.01
C LYS A 9 17.71 -3.60 -13.80
N LEU A 10 16.65 -3.10 -13.15
CA LEU A 10 15.62 -2.28 -13.79
C LEU A 10 15.93 -0.79 -13.77
N LEU A 11 16.58 -0.28 -12.72
CA LEU A 11 16.86 1.15 -12.55
C LEU A 11 17.59 1.80 -13.74
N PRO A 12 18.54 1.13 -14.43
CA PRO A 12 19.20 1.70 -15.61
C PRO A 12 18.30 1.81 -16.85
N VAL A 13 17.18 1.09 -16.89
CA VAL A 13 16.29 0.96 -18.06
C VAL A 13 14.86 1.44 -17.78
N CYS A 14 14.63 2.09 -16.64
CA CYS A 14 13.33 2.62 -16.25
C CYS A 14 13.47 4.08 -15.79
N ASP A 15 12.51 4.92 -16.21
CA ASP A 15 12.48 6.33 -15.81
C ASP A 15 12.06 6.49 -14.35
N GLY A 16 11.25 5.57 -13.84
CA GLY A 16 10.84 5.46 -12.45
C GLY A 16 9.76 4.38 -12.29
N ALA A 17 9.31 4.14 -11.07
CA ALA A 17 8.22 3.22 -10.78
C ALA A 17 7.18 3.83 -9.86
N MET A 18 5.93 3.44 -10.07
CA MET A 18 4.82 3.77 -9.18
C MET A 18 4.54 2.57 -8.29
N LEU A 19 4.55 2.76 -6.96
CA LEU A 19 4.39 1.68 -6.00
C LEU A 19 3.08 1.81 -5.21
N ASP A 20 2.39 0.68 -5.01
CA ASP A 20 1.17 0.61 -4.21
C ASP A 20 1.50 0.05 -2.81
N LEU A 21 1.26 0.85 -1.77
CA LEU A 21 1.16 0.37 -0.40
C LEU A 21 -0.31 0.11 -0.09
N LYS A 22 -0.61 -1.07 0.46
CA LYS A 22 -1.99 -1.53 0.68
C LYS A 22 -2.43 -1.52 2.16
N ALA A 23 -1.47 -1.49 3.08
CA ALA A 23 -1.67 -1.34 4.52
C ALA A 23 -0.32 -1.02 5.19
N TRP A 24 -0.37 -0.37 6.35
CA TRP A 24 0.81 0.01 7.12
C TRP A 24 1.32 -1.10 8.05
N GLY A 25 0.41 -1.80 8.71
CA GLY A 25 0.69 -2.92 9.61
C GLY A 25 0.92 -4.21 8.83
N SER A 26 1.83 -5.05 9.34
CA SER A 26 2.16 -6.34 8.72
C SER A 26 0.93 -7.24 8.62
N GLU A 27 0.15 -7.33 9.70
CA GLU A 27 -1.03 -8.21 9.77
C GLU A 27 -2.10 -7.80 8.75
N CYS A 28 -2.48 -6.51 8.74
CA CYS A 28 -3.44 -5.97 7.78
C CYS A 28 -2.95 -6.17 6.33
N HIS A 29 -1.66 -5.93 6.06
CA HIS A 29 -1.10 -6.13 4.73
C HIS A 29 -1.11 -7.61 4.30
N GLN A 30 -0.84 -8.53 5.22
CA GLN A 30 -0.96 -9.97 4.99
C GLN A 30 -2.41 -10.37 4.70
N GLN A 31 -3.37 -9.85 5.45
CA GLN A 31 -4.80 -10.10 5.20
C GLN A 31 -5.23 -9.60 3.80
N LEU A 32 -4.76 -8.42 3.40
CA LEU A 32 -5.10 -7.80 2.11
C LEU A 32 -4.41 -8.43 0.89
N THR A 33 -3.17 -8.91 1.05
CA THR A 33 -2.30 -9.28 -0.09
C THR A 33 -1.73 -10.69 -0.03
N GLY A 34 -1.87 -11.38 1.11
CA GLY A 34 -1.22 -12.65 1.41
C GLY A 34 0.29 -12.53 1.68
N ARG A 35 0.82 -11.32 1.88
CA ARG A 35 2.26 -11.06 2.06
C ARG A 35 2.51 -9.97 3.09
N ASP A 36 3.66 -10.03 3.75
CA ASP A 36 4.14 -8.97 4.64
C ASP A 36 4.54 -7.69 3.86
N ASN A 37 4.61 -6.55 4.56
CA ASN A 37 4.91 -5.24 3.97
C ASN A 37 6.36 -4.76 4.10
N GLN A 38 7.26 -5.48 4.78
CA GLN A 38 8.65 -5.05 4.93
C GLN A 38 9.34 -4.85 3.58
N GLN A 39 9.14 -5.79 2.64
CA GLN A 39 9.79 -5.72 1.33
C GLN A 39 9.29 -4.54 0.47
N ILE A 40 8.00 -4.19 0.56
CA ILE A 40 7.47 -3.03 -0.17
C ILE A 40 7.97 -1.72 0.45
N LYS A 41 8.03 -1.62 1.78
CA LYS A 41 8.61 -0.44 2.47
C LYS A 41 10.08 -0.23 2.08
N ARG A 42 10.88 -1.30 2.04
CA ARG A 42 12.29 -1.24 1.55
C ARG A 42 12.39 -0.78 0.10
N SER A 43 11.53 -1.31 -0.77
CA SER A 43 11.50 -0.90 -2.19
C SER A 43 11.13 0.58 -2.35
N ILE A 44 10.19 1.08 -1.54
CA ILE A 44 9.79 2.48 -1.53
C ILE A 44 10.98 3.37 -1.15
N CYS A 45 11.67 3.05 -0.05
CA CYS A 45 12.86 3.82 0.36
C CYS A 45 13.96 3.81 -0.70
N LEU A 46 14.32 2.62 -1.21
CA LEU A 46 15.36 2.47 -2.22
C LEU A 46 15.06 3.33 -3.46
N LEU A 47 13.83 3.29 -3.96
CA LEU A 47 13.45 4.07 -5.13
C LEU A 47 13.41 5.57 -4.84
N ALA A 48 12.96 5.99 -3.66
CA ALA A 48 12.97 7.39 -3.27
C ALA A 48 14.41 7.94 -3.19
N GLU A 49 15.32 7.20 -2.53
CA GLU A 49 16.74 7.54 -2.42
C GLU A 49 17.42 7.65 -3.80
N ARG A 50 16.99 6.85 -4.77
CA ARG A 50 17.52 6.86 -6.15
C ARG A 50 16.83 7.90 -7.05
N GLY A 51 15.85 8.66 -6.55
CA GLY A 51 15.06 9.59 -7.37
C GLY A 51 14.20 8.89 -8.43
N LYS A 52 13.81 7.64 -8.18
CA LYS A 52 13.11 6.74 -9.12
C LYS A 52 11.75 6.28 -8.62
N LEU A 53 11.30 6.77 -7.46
CA LEU A 53 9.92 6.59 -7.01
C LEU A 53 9.05 7.68 -7.65
N ALA A 54 8.36 7.34 -8.73
CA ALA A 54 7.60 8.30 -9.52
C ALA A 54 6.27 8.70 -8.85
N GLU A 55 5.62 7.76 -8.14
CA GLU A 55 4.39 8.00 -7.39
C GLU A 55 4.26 6.91 -6.31
N LEU A 56 3.92 7.31 -5.09
CA LEU A 56 3.47 6.39 -4.06
C LEU A 56 1.94 6.40 -4.01
N ARG A 57 1.32 5.24 -4.10
CA ARG A 57 -0.13 5.10 -4.04
C ARG A 57 -0.54 4.35 -2.78
N LEU A 58 -1.51 4.90 -2.08
CA LEU A 58 -2.14 4.24 -0.94
C LEU A 58 -3.51 3.72 -1.38
N LEU A 59 -3.69 2.40 -1.35
CA LEU A 59 -4.99 1.80 -1.63
C LEU A 59 -5.89 1.94 -0.39
N VAL A 60 -7.01 2.63 -0.51
CA VAL A 60 -7.99 2.84 0.56
C VAL A 60 -9.20 1.94 0.33
N ILE A 61 -9.38 0.97 1.23
CA ILE A 61 -10.56 0.09 1.27
C ILE A 61 -11.31 0.39 2.57
N PRO A 62 -12.57 0.87 2.51
CA PRO A 62 -13.35 1.20 3.70
C PRO A 62 -13.41 0.02 4.69
N GLY A 63 -13.01 0.28 5.94
CA GLY A 63 -13.06 -0.69 7.03
C GLY A 63 -12.01 -1.82 6.97
N GLN A 64 -11.08 -1.81 6.02
CA GLN A 64 -10.08 -2.89 5.86
C GLN A 64 -8.63 -2.42 5.89
N VAL A 65 -8.37 -1.11 5.86
CA VAL A 65 -7.02 -0.54 5.93
C VAL A 65 -6.79 0.12 7.28
N ASP A 66 -5.53 0.11 7.72
CA ASP A 66 -5.09 0.51 9.05
C ASP A 66 -4.35 1.86 9.08
N TYR A 67 -4.35 2.61 7.97
CA TYR A 67 -3.59 3.87 7.86
C TYR A 67 -3.93 4.89 8.94
N LEU A 68 -5.21 5.00 9.33
CA LEU A 68 -5.62 5.95 10.37
C LEU A 68 -5.12 5.54 11.77
N GLN A 69 -4.95 4.24 12.02
CA GLN A 69 -4.40 3.73 13.29
C GLN A 69 -2.90 4.02 13.42
N HIS A 70 -2.22 4.16 12.27
CA HIS A 70 -0.78 4.40 12.17
C HIS A 70 -0.47 5.70 11.41
N ILE A 71 -1.31 6.72 11.59
CA ILE A 71 -1.25 7.92 10.75
C ILE A 71 0.05 8.69 10.97
N GLU A 72 0.55 8.72 12.21
CA GLU A 72 1.79 9.40 12.57
C GLU A 72 3.00 8.71 11.93
N GLU A 73 3.10 7.38 12.05
CA GLU A 73 4.21 6.63 11.46
C GLU A 73 4.16 6.66 9.93
N LEU A 74 2.97 6.57 9.34
CA LEU A 74 2.77 6.67 7.90
C LEU A 74 3.16 8.07 7.38
N ALA A 75 2.72 9.13 8.07
CA ALA A 75 3.04 10.51 7.69
C ALA A 75 4.54 10.78 7.82
N ALA A 76 5.17 10.34 8.91
CA ALA A 76 6.61 10.45 9.10
C ALA A 76 7.39 9.70 8.01
N PHE A 77 6.94 8.48 7.68
CA PHE A 77 7.53 7.68 6.61
C PHE A 77 7.44 8.37 5.26
N ILE A 78 6.26 8.84 4.87
CA ILE A 78 6.04 9.55 3.60
C ILE A 78 6.88 10.83 3.54
N LYS A 79 6.92 11.61 4.62
CA LYS A 79 7.74 12.82 4.70
C LYS A 79 9.24 12.52 4.51
N GLY A 80 9.70 11.37 5.01
CA GLY A 80 11.06 10.88 4.82
C GLY A 80 11.43 10.53 3.38
N LEU A 81 10.45 10.35 2.48
CA LEU A 81 10.70 10.03 1.07
C LEU A 81 11.09 11.25 0.23
N GLY A 82 10.96 12.47 0.77
CA GLY A 82 11.20 13.71 0.04
C GLY A 82 10.01 14.13 -0.83
N ASP A 83 10.30 14.77 -1.96
CA ASP A 83 9.29 15.30 -2.88
C ASP A 83 8.76 14.19 -3.82
N VAL A 84 7.98 13.26 -3.25
CA VAL A 84 7.34 12.17 -3.98
C VAL A 84 5.83 12.40 -4.02
N PRO A 85 5.20 12.41 -5.20
CA PRO A 85 3.74 12.49 -5.30
C PRO A 85 3.06 11.31 -4.59
N VAL A 86 2.11 11.62 -3.72
CA VAL A 86 1.28 10.61 -3.03
C VAL A 86 -0.16 10.68 -3.50
N ARG A 87 -0.70 9.54 -3.93
CA ARG A 87 -2.10 9.43 -4.37
C ARG A 87 -2.88 8.46 -3.47
N LEU A 88 -4.06 8.88 -3.04
CA LEU A 88 -5.05 8.00 -2.41
C LEU A 88 -5.94 7.37 -3.48
N ASN A 89 -5.90 6.06 -3.61
CA ASN A 89 -6.75 5.31 -4.52
C ASN A 89 -7.88 4.65 -3.75
N ALA A 90 -9.10 5.14 -3.93
CA ALA A 90 -10.29 4.45 -3.42
C ALA A 90 -10.50 3.13 -4.18
N PHE A 91 -10.78 2.05 -3.45
CA PHE A 91 -11.12 0.78 -4.07
C PHE A 91 -12.55 0.82 -4.64
N HIS A 92 -12.66 0.55 -5.93
CA HIS A 92 -13.94 0.38 -6.63
C HIS A 92 -14.10 -1.09 -7.04
N ALA A 93 -15.10 -1.76 -6.47
CA ALA A 93 -15.33 -3.20 -6.66
C ALA A 93 -15.97 -3.51 -8.03
N HIS A 94 -15.27 -3.27 -9.14
CA HIS A 94 -15.73 -3.75 -10.45
C HIS A 94 -15.11 -5.13 -10.72
N ARG A 95 -15.92 -6.20 -10.60
CA ARG A 95 -15.64 -7.62 -10.91
C ARG A 95 -14.74 -8.45 -9.98
N ARG A 96 -14.52 -8.09 -8.70
CA ARG A 96 -13.96 -9.04 -7.70
C ARG A 96 -14.58 -8.83 -6.33
N VAL A 97 -15.21 -9.87 -5.80
CA VAL A 97 -15.57 -9.99 -4.37
C VAL A 97 -14.26 -10.19 -3.60
N TRP A 98 -13.99 -9.33 -2.61
CA TRP A 98 -12.85 -9.50 -1.72
C TRP A 98 -13.11 -10.69 -0.79
N ARG A 99 -12.20 -11.67 -0.76
CA ARG A 99 -12.43 -12.98 -0.12
C ARG A 99 -12.51 -12.93 1.42
N GLY A 100 -12.28 -11.77 2.04
CA GLY A 100 -12.44 -11.55 3.49
C GLY A 100 -13.60 -10.64 3.88
N ALA A 101 -14.41 -10.16 2.93
CA ALA A 101 -15.59 -9.33 3.24
C ALA A 101 -16.79 -10.22 3.56
N LYS A 102 -16.73 -10.96 4.68
CA LYS A 102 -17.96 -11.28 5.42
C LYS A 102 -18.19 -10.14 6.40
N LEU A 103 -18.76 -9.04 5.87
CA LEU A 103 -19.35 -8.02 6.72
C LEU A 103 -20.55 -8.68 7.38
N GLY A 104 -20.49 -8.83 8.71
CA GLY A 104 -21.60 -9.34 9.49
C GLY A 104 -22.82 -8.44 9.30
N GLU A 105 -23.82 -8.93 8.58
CA GLU A 105 -25.16 -8.38 8.66
C GLU A 105 -25.71 -8.69 10.06
N ARG A 106 -25.53 -7.73 10.98
CA ARG A 106 -26.33 -7.67 12.19
C ARG A 106 -27.30 -6.50 12.09
N HIS A 107 -28.57 -6.87 12.19
CA HIS A 107 -29.76 -6.11 12.54
C HIS A 107 -30.59 -5.48 11.41
N ALA A 108 -31.77 -6.06 11.21
CA ALA A 108 -33.02 -5.30 11.29
C ALA A 108 -34.14 -6.24 11.77
N GLY A 109 -34.61 -6.02 13.01
CA GLY A 109 -35.82 -6.66 13.49
C GLY A 109 -37.04 -6.15 12.73
N ARG A 110 -38.06 -7.01 12.61
CA ARG A 110 -39.46 -6.61 12.53
C ARG A 110 -40.29 -7.74 13.12
N ARG A 111 -41.06 -7.33 14.13
CA ARG A 111 -42.26 -7.89 14.77
C ARG A 111 -42.81 -9.19 14.19
#